data_AF-A0A7J8YIL7-F1
#
_entry.id   AF-A0A7J8YIL7-F1
#
_cell.length_a   1.000
_cell.length_b   1.000
_cell.length_c   1.000
_cell.angle_alpha   90.00
_cell.angle_beta   90.00
_cell.angle_gamma   90.00
#
_symmetry.space_group_name_H-M   'P 1'
#
loop_
_entity.id
_entity.type
_entity.pdbx_description
1 polymer ?
#
loop_
_entity_poly.entity_id
_entity_poly.type
_entity_poly.pdbx_seq_one_letter_code
_entity_poly.pdbx_strand_id
1 'polypeptide(L)' 'MAKEIMKTNDIVFSNRTFRTSAKIITYECIDIFLSPYGNYWSNLRKFYTSKLLNATQ' A
#
# COMPACT_ATOMS: atom_id res chain seq x y z
N MET A 1 14.30 15.62 -5.09
CA MET A 1 13.59 15.23 -3.86
C MET A 1 12.42 14.26 -4.06
N ALA A 2 11.25 14.65 -4.58
CA ALA A 2 10.09 13.74 -4.64
C ALA A 2 10.35 12.45 -5.45
N LYS A 3 11.05 12.55 -6.59
CA LYS A 3 11.45 11.39 -7.40
C LYS A 3 12.39 10.43 -6.65
N GLU A 4 13.32 10.97 -5.86
CA GLU A 4 14.27 10.15 -5.10
C GLU A 4 13.59 9.39 -3.97
N ILE A 5 12.54 9.98 -3.38
CA ILE A 5 11.75 9.33 -2.33
C ILE A 5 10.83 8.27 -2.92
N MET A 6 10.12 8.58 -4.01
CA MET A 6 9.05 7.73 -4.55
C MET A 6 9.51 6.71 -5.61
N LYS A 7 10.70 6.86 -6.19
CA LYS A 7 11.26 5.89 -7.16
C LYS A 7 12.58 5.27 -6.72
N THR A 8 13.48 6.05 -6.12
CA THR A 8 14.83 5.54 -5.79
C THR A 8 14.84 4.85 -4.43
N ASN A 9 14.09 5.37 -3.46
CA ASN A 9 14.01 4.84 -2.10
C ASN A 9 12.58 4.43 -1.73
N ASP A 10 11.79 4.02 -2.71
CA ASP A 10 10.37 3.73 -2.53
C ASP A 10 10.14 2.66 -1.45
N ILE A 11 10.96 1.60 -1.41
CA ILE A 11 10.88 0.53 -0.40
C ILE A 11 11.12 1.08 1.02
N VAL A 12 12.14 1.91 1.21
CA VAL A 12 12.51 2.47 2.53
C VAL A 12 11.40 3.37 3.06
N PHE A 13 10.78 4.15 2.19
CA PHE A 13 9.69 5.06 2.54
C PHE A 13 8.28 4.44 2.41
N SER A 14 8.17 3.16 2.03
CA SER A 14 6.88 2.47 1.91
C SER A 14 6.33 1.99 3.25
N ASN A 15 7.16 1.93 4.30
CA ASN A 15 6.69 1.52 5.62
C ASN A 15 5.90 2.68 6.28
N ARG A 16 4.60 2.49 6.48
CA ARG A 16 3.72 3.51 7.07
C ARG A 16 3.59 3.30 8.56
N THR A 17 3.92 4.31 9.36
CA THR A 17 3.76 4.27 10.82
C THR A 17 2.28 4.29 11.18
N PHE A 18 1.83 3.24 11.87
CA PHE A 18 0.42 3.08 12.23
C PHE A 18 0.02 3.97 13.40
N ARG A 19 -1.06 4.73 13.25
CA ARG A 19 -1.76 5.37 14.38
C ARG A 19 -2.86 4.45 14.89
N THR A 20 -3.19 4.51 16.18
CA THR A 20 -4.25 3.67 16.77
C THR A 20 -5.61 3.85 16.09
N SER A 21 -5.94 5.06 15.65
CA SER A 21 -7.15 5.33 14.88
C SER A 21 -7.16 4.62 13.52
N ALA A 22 -6.01 4.57 12.84
CA ALA A 22 -5.87 3.85 11.57
C ALA A 22 -6.15 2.35 11.75
N LYS A 23 -5.67 1.74 12.84
CA LYS A 23 -5.96 0.32 13.13
C LYS A 23 -7.45 0.06 13.30
N ILE A 24 -8.19 0.98 13.91
CA ILE A 24 -9.65 0.82 14.09
C ILE A 24 -10.38 0.96 12.76
N ILE A 25 -10.03 1.99 11.96
CA ILE A 25 -10.70 2.29 10.70
C ILE A 25 -10.42 1.22 9.64
N THR A 26 -9.22 0.66 9.64
CA THR A 26 -8.76 -0.24 8.57
C THR A 26 -8.54 -1.69 9.03
N TYR A 27 -9.23 -2.10 10.10
CA TYR A 27 -9.20 -3.47 10.62
C TYR A 27 -7.77 -3.97 10.83
N GLU A 28 -7.04 -3.32 11.74
CA GLU A 28 -5.63 -3.57 12.06
C GLU A 28 -4.66 -3.31 10.90
N CYS A 29 -5.02 -2.43 9.97
CA CYS A 29 -4.19 -2.07 8.82
C CYS A 29 -3.95 -3.23 7.85
N ILE A 30 -5.01 -3.96 7.58
CA ILE A 30 -5.07 -5.03 6.57
C ILE A 30 -5.52 -4.45 5.20
N ASP A 31 -5.62 -3.12 5.08
CA ASP A 31 -6.08 -2.42 3.89
C ASP A 31 -4.95 -2.05 2.91
N ILE A 32 -5.30 -1.72 1.66
CA ILE A 32 -4.32 -1.33 0.63
C ILE A 32 -3.60 0.00 0.90
N PHE A 33 -4.17 0.89 1.72
CA PHE A 33 -3.61 2.23 1.95
C PHE A 33 -2.60 2.25 3.08
N LEU A 34 -2.88 1.53 4.18
CA LEU A 34 -2.07 1.57 5.38
C LEU A 34 -1.30 0.29 5.64
N SER A 35 -1.64 -0.86 5.03
CA SER A 35 -0.92 -2.12 5.25
C SER A 35 0.60 -1.96 5.14
N PRO A 36 1.37 -2.63 6.03
CA PRO A 36 2.81 -2.62 5.96
C PRO A 36 3.28 -3.18 4.61
N TYR A 37 4.41 -2.68 4.15
CA TYR A 37 5.01 -3.19 2.92
C TYR A 37 5.41 -4.66 3.11
N GLY A 38 4.94 -5.52 2.22
CA GLY A 38 5.19 -6.96 2.27
C GLY A 38 4.42 -7.73 1.20
N ASN A 39 4.54 -9.05 1.21
CA ASN A 39 3.89 -9.93 0.23
C ASN A 39 2.37 -9.76 0.22
N TYR A 40 1.77 -9.52 1.39
CA TYR A 40 0.34 -9.28 1.53
C TYR A 40 -0.10 -8.04 0.73
N TRP A 41 0.52 -6.89 0.99
CA TRP A 41 0.24 -5.64 0.28
C TRP A 41 0.50 -5.74 -1.22
N SER A 42 1.60 -6.39 -1.62
CA SER A 42 1.94 -6.58 -3.03
C SER A 42 0.88 -7.41 -3.78
N ASN A 43 0.39 -8.48 -3.16
CA ASN A 43 -0.65 -9.32 -3.74
C ASN A 43 -2.00 -8.59 -3.82
N LEU A 44 -2.39 -7.85 -2.76
CA LEU A 44 -3.57 -7.00 -2.80
C LEU A 44 -3.46 -5.98 -3.94
N ARG A 45 -2.34 -5.27 -4.05
CA ARG A 45 -2.14 -4.26 -5.11
C ARG A 45 -2.30 -4.87 -6.49
N LYS A 46 -1.73 -6.06 -6.74
CA LYS A 46 -1.91 -6.79 -8.01
C LYS A 46 -3.37 -7.15 -8.26
N PHE A 47 -4.07 -7.67 -7.25
CA PHE A 47 -5.48 -8.05 -7.33
C PHE A 47 -6.38 -6.85 -7.63
N TYR A 48 -6.24 -5.76 -6.88
CA TYR A 48 -7.01 -4.53 -7.09
C TYR A 48 -6.67 -3.87 -8.41
N THR A 49 -5.40 -3.84 -8.81
CA THR A 49 -5.02 -3.32 -10.14
C THR A 49 -5.68 -4.17 -11.23
N SER A 50 -5.63 -5.50 -11.11
CA SER A 50 -6.23 -6.40 -12.08
C SER A 50 -7.75 -6.32 -12.16
N LYS A 51 -8.43 -6.00 -11.05
CA LYS A 51 -9.91 -5.96 -11.00
C LYS A 51 -10.52 -4.59 -11.20
N LEU A 52 -9.87 -3.53 -10.69
CA LEU A 52 -10.43 -2.17 -10.65
C LEU A 52 -9.75 -1.22 -11.63
N LEU A 53 -8.45 -1.40 -11.89
CA LEU A 53 -7.64 -0.47 -12.69
C LEU A 53 -7.22 -1.02 -14.04
N ASN A 54 -7.48 -2.30 -14.30
CA ASN A 54 -7.47 -2.81 -15.66
C ASN A 54 -8.67 -2.17 -16.36
N ALA A 55 -8.37 -1.30 -17.33
CA ALA A 55 -9.34 -0.93 -18.33
C ALA A 55 -9.85 -2.25 -18.93
N THR A 56 -11.16 -2.46 -18.83
CA THR A 56 -11.87 -3.60 -19.41
C THR A 56 -11.32 -3.92 -20.80
N GLN A 57 -10.96 -5.19 -20.96
CA GLN A 57 -10.78 -5.87 -22.24
C GLN A 57 -12.00 -5.67 -23.15
#